data_AF-A0A520QJ85-F1
#
_entry.id   AF-A0A520QJ85-F1
#
_cell.length_a   1.000
_cell.length_b   1.000
_cell.length_c   1.000
_cell.angle_alpha   90.00
_cell.angle_beta   90.00
_cell.angle_gamma   90.00
#
_symmetry.space_group_name_H-M   'P 1'
#
loop_
_entity.id
_entity.type
_entity.pdbx_description
1 polymer ?
#
loop_
_entity_poly.entity_id
_entity_poly.type
_entity_poly.pdbx_seq_one_letter_code
_entity_poly.pdbx_strand_id
1 'polypeptide(L)'
;MADDPQHDWLNANVSLYRRMPVDLQEALRVMIPEFIGKVRWRGEEGFMITEEMKVCIAAEACIPVLKLPGGMEIYRRFESIEIFPEDLSKVNGRGVAGDANGRRVRLGWRWAKEGMNDGEDGYNLVIHEFAHIIDFASLDGKADGVPQFNSYSETRDWEKFVAQNYEDFQRELGRNNESFDDYGSSNEAEFFACATESFYERGAKFNQEWPEIYARLKEFYGVDPLLWKTDPRPAQTAVEGPVTKEESEAPPVIEEPKPEPEKEPKPEEPLQESELLSVKVNAGGLGNVTEYHPNGKRAFFWEVRNFLNEGPWRRWNAQGDIIEEGWYRAGGRDGIYKLRHANGETRLEGKYRDNRRDGLWQQFDAAGNLQQETHYVAGDLVRWEVWESADLSHKYGAWD
;
A
#
# COMPACT_ATOMS: atom_id res chain seq x y z
N MET A 1 -34.96 28.00 5.29
CA MET A 1 -33.67 27.39 4.89
C MET A 1 -34.04 26.00 4.43
N ALA A 2 -33.87 25.71 3.15
CA ALA A 2 -34.14 24.36 2.67
C ALA A 2 -33.15 23.41 3.36
N ASP A 3 -33.61 22.26 3.84
CA ASP A 3 -32.73 21.16 4.23
C ASP A 3 -31.76 20.92 3.07
N ASP A 4 -30.48 20.84 3.38
CA ASP A 4 -29.42 20.58 2.43
C ASP A 4 -28.76 19.26 2.84
N PRO A 5 -29.37 18.11 2.51
CA PRO A 5 -28.92 16.81 2.98
C PRO A 5 -27.47 16.53 2.61
N GLN A 6 -26.99 17.09 1.48
CA GLN A 6 -25.60 16.99 1.07
C GLN A 6 -24.68 17.62 2.11
N HIS A 7 -24.93 18.86 2.51
CA HIS A 7 -24.12 19.54 3.52
C HIS A 7 -24.13 18.79 4.87
N ASP A 8 -25.30 18.29 5.28
CA ASP A 8 -25.45 17.57 6.54
C ASP A 8 -24.69 16.24 6.53
N TRP A 9 -24.79 15.47 5.45
CA TRP A 9 -24.05 14.21 5.30
C TRP A 9 -22.53 14.42 5.27
N LEU A 10 -22.05 15.46 4.58
CA LEU A 10 -20.62 15.78 4.52
C LEU A 10 -20.10 16.22 5.89
N ASN A 11 -20.81 17.10 6.59
CA ASN A 11 -20.46 17.47 7.95
C ASN A 11 -20.47 16.25 8.88
N ALA A 12 -21.40 15.31 8.70
CA ALA A 12 -21.51 14.13 9.53
C ALA A 12 -20.45 13.06 9.24
N ASN A 13 -19.87 13.00 8.04
CA ASN A 13 -19.06 11.83 7.65
C ASN A 13 -17.65 12.15 7.12
N VAL A 14 -17.39 13.36 6.61
CA VAL A 14 -16.17 13.67 5.84
C VAL A 14 -15.30 14.69 6.59
N SER A 15 -14.19 14.23 7.17
CA SER A 15 -13.27 15.06 7.96
C SER A 15 -12.64 16.19 7.17
N LEU A 16 -12.13 15.87 5.99
CA LEU A 16 -11.53 16.88 5.11
C LEU A 16 -12.51 18.01 4.78
N TYR A 17 -13.80 17.70 4.58
CA TYR A 17 -14.84 18.70 4.34
C TYR A 17 -15.02 19.66 5.52
N ARG A 18 -15.06 19.15 6.76
CA ARG A 18 -15.19 19.98 7.97
C ARG A 18 -13.99 20.92 8.17
N ARG A 19 -12.80 20.46 7.75
CA ARG A 19 -11.53 21.16 7.94
C ARG A 19 -11.26 22.23 6.88
N MET A 20 -11.63 21.96 5.62
CA MET A 20 -11.30 22.85 4.51
C MET A 20 -12.02 24.20 4.57
N PRO A 21 -11.43 25.27 4.01
CA PRO A 21 -12.05 26.58 3.85
C PRO A 21 -13.43 26.56 3.18
N VAL A 22 -14.29 27.53 3.54
CA VAL A 22 -15.68 27.59 3.07
C VAL A 22 -15.78 27.71 1.54
N ASP A 23 -14.88 28.44 0.90
CA ASP A 23 -14.83 28.56 -0.56
C ASP A 23 -14.50 27.22 -1.24
N LEU A 24 -13.64 26.40 -0.62
CA LEU A 24 -13.38 25.03 -1.09
C LEU A 24 -14.58 24.12 -0.85
N GLN A 25 -15.27 24.25 0.29
CA GLN A 25 -16.50 23.51 0.57
C GLN A 25 -17.59 23.80 -0.48
N GLU A 26 -17.77 25.07 -0.84
CA GLU A 26 -18.74 25.49 -1.86
C GLU A 26 -18.37 24.94 -3.24
N ALA A 27 -17.09 25.05 -3.63
CA ALA A 27 -16.61 24.48 -4.89
C ALA A 27 -16.79 22.96 -4.96
N LEU A 28 -16.47 22.25 -3.88
CA LEU A 28 -16.61 20.80 -3.79
C LEU A 28 -18.08 20.38 -3.95
N ARG A 29 -18.99 21.09 -3.29
CA ARG A 29 -20.43 20.82 -3.38
C ARG A 29 -21.02 20.99 -4.77
N VAL A 30 -20.42 21.85 -5.60
CA VAL A 30 -20.78 21.98 -7.02
C VAL A 30 -20.29 20.78 -7.83
N MET A 31 -19.11 20.24 -7.53
CA MET A 31 -18.53 19.09 -8.26
C MET A 31 -19.23 17.76 -7.93
N ILE A 32 -19.69 17.56 -6.69
CA ILE A 32 -20.25 16.29 -6.22
C ILE A 32 -21.43 15.79 -7.11
N PRO A 33 -22.46 16.59 -7.43
CA PRO A 33 -23.56 16.11 -8.28
C PRO A 33 -23.13 15.76 -9.70
N GLU A 34 -22.17 16.50 -10.26
CA GLU A 34 -21.59 16.22 -11.58
C GLU A 34 -20.84 14.88 -11.57
N PHE A 35 -20.02 14.65 -10.55
CA PHE A 35 -19.31 13.38 -10.35
C PHE A 35 -20.30 12.21 -10.20
N ILE A 36 -21.32 12.35 -9.34
CA ILE A 36 -22.33 11.30 -9.12
C ILE A 36 -23.05 10.94 -10.43
N GLY A 37 -23.40 11.95 -11.25
CA GLY A 37 -24.07 11.75 -12.52
C GLY A 37 -23.20 11.11 -13.61
N LYS A 38 -21.87 11.28 -13.52
CA LYS A 38 -20.88 10.69 -14.43
C LYS A 38 -20.64 9.20 -14.15
N VAL A 39 -20.71 8.79 -12.88
CA VAL A 39 -20.24 7.47 -12.41
C VAL A 39 -21.37 6.45 -12.40
N ARG A 40 -21.07 5.21 -12.84
CA ARG A 40 -21.94 4.06 -12.62
C ARG A 40 -21.68 3.45 -11.24
N TRP A 41 -22.71 3.40 -10.41
CA TRP A 41 -22.65 2.85 -9.05
C TRP A 41 -23.14 1.40 -9.03
N ARG A 42 -22.38 0.51 -8.40
CA ARG A 42 -22.74 -0.91 -8.27
C ARG A 42 -22.53 -1.37 -6.83
N GLY A 43 -23.58 -1.86 -6.18
CA GLY A 43 -23.43 -2.53 -4.89
C GLY A 43 -23.17 -4.01 -5.09
N GLU A 44 -22.56 -4.65 -4.10
CA GLU A 44 -22.66 -6.11 -3.95
C GLU A 44 -24.13 -6.56 -3.95
N GLU A 45 -24.39 -7.80 -4.38
CA GLU A 45 -25.74 -8.37 -4.35
C GLU A 45 -26.39 -8.26 -2.96
N GLY A 46 -27.56 -7.63 -2.90
CA GLY A 46 -28.29 -7.37 -1.65
C GLY A 46 -27.81 -6.15 -0.86
N PHE A 47 -26.75 -5.46 -1.29
CA PHE A 47 -26.25 -4.24 -0.65
C PHE A 47 -26.76 -2.99 -1.36
N MET A 48 -27.61 -2.22 -0.66
CA MET A 48 -28.19 -1.00 -1.20
C MET A 48 -27.25 0.19 -0.99
N ILE A 49 -26.76 0.77 -2.08
CA ILE A 49 -26.00 2.02 -2.04
C ILE A 49 -26.96 3.19 -1.79
N THR A 50 -26.76 3.89 -0.68
CA THR A 50 -27.56 5.08 -0.33
C THR A 50 -27.02 6.34 -0.99
N GLU A 51 -27.83 7.40 -1.05
CA GLU A 51 -27.37 8.70 -1.57
C GLU A 51 -26.31 9.35 -0.68
N GLU A 52 -26.38 9.15 0.64
CA GLU A 52 -25.35 9.58 1.58
C GLU A 52 -23.99 8.98 1.24
N MET A 53 -23.93 7.67 0.95
CA MET A 53 -22.70 6.98 0.57
C MET A 53 -22.10 7.58 -0.71
N LYS A 54 -22.95 7.81 -1.72
CA LYS A 54 -22.53 8.42 -2.99
C LYS A 54 -21.97 9.82 -2.77
N VAL A 55 -22.64 10.64 -1.95
CA VAL A 55 -22.21 12.01 -1.64
C VAL A 55 -20.87 12.01 -0.91
N CYS A 56 -20.67 11.15 0.08
CA CYS A 56 -19.41 11.10 0.83
C CYS A 56 -18.25 10.62 -0.05
N ILE A 57 -18.45 9.53 -0.80
CA ILE A 57 -17.43 9.00 -1.73
C ILE A 57 -17.12 10.01 -2.83
N ALA A 58 -18.14 10.65 -3.41
CA ALA A 58 -17.94 11.67 -4.43
C ALA A 58 -17.19 12.90 -3.90
N ALA A 59 -17.40 13.28 -2.64
CA ALA A 59 -16.66 14.37 -2.03
C ALA A 59 -15.18 14.05 -1.95
N GLU A 60 -14.80 12.91 -1.36
CA GLU A 60 -13.39 12.50 -1.29
C GLU A 60 -12.77 12.33 -2.67
N ALA A 61 -13.48 11.71 -3.60
CA ALA A 61 -13.01 11.59 -4.98
C ALA A 61 -12.76 12.95 -5.65
N CYS A 62 -13.56 13.98 -5.35
CA CYS A 62 -13.40 15.31 -5.93
C CYS A 62 -12.36 16.19 -5.23
N ILE A 63 -11.99 15.91 -3.99
CA ILE A 63 -11.02 16.73 -3.22
C ILE A 63 -9.66 16.84 -3.93
N PRO A 64 -9.02 15.74 -4.37
CA PRO A 64 -7.74 15.78 -5.06
C PRO A 64 -7.78 16.60 -6.36
N VAL A 65 -8.90 16.62 -7.06
CA VAL A 65 -9.04 17.33 -8.35
C VAL A 65 -9.66 18.73 -8.23
N LEU A 66 -9.92 19.22 -7.01
CA LEU A 66 -10.64 20.46 -6.76
C LEU A 66 -9.95 21.70 -7.35
N LYS A 67 -8.61 21.74 -7.32
CA LYS A 67 -7.78 22.82 -7.86
C LYS A 67 -6.77 22.37 -8.90
N LEU A 68 -6.72 21.07 -9.22
CA LEU A 68 -5.84 20.55 -10.26
C LEU A 68 -6.21 21.14 -11.63
N PRO A 69 -5.21 21.53 -12.46
CA PRO A 69 -5.45 21.90 -13.85
C PRO A 69 -6.18 20.78 -14.59
N GLY A 70 -7.36 21.08 -15.15
CA GLY A 70 -8.22 20.11 -15.82
C GLY A 70 -9.36 19.54 -14.96
N GLY A 71 -9.26 19.62 -13.62
CA GLY A 71 -10.31 19.22 -12.70
C GLY A 71 -10.92 17.84 -13.02
N MET A 72 -12.24 17.80 -13.22
CA MET A 72 -12.98 16.57 -13.56
C MET A 72 -12.57 15.90 -14.88
N GLU A 73 -11.89 16.59 -15.80
CA GLU A 73 -11.39 15.99 -17.07
C GLU A 73 -10.25 14.98 -16.84
N ILE A 74 -9.61 15.02 -15.66
CA ILE A 74 -8.68 13.97 -15.24
C ILE A 74 -9.43 12.63 -15.17
N TYR A 75 -10.69 12.64 -14.74
CA TYR A 75 -11.55 11.47 -14.65
C TYR A 75 -12.25 11.11 -15.97
N ARG A 76 -11.83 11.65 -17.13
CA ARG A 76 -12.48 11.38 -18.43
C ARG A 76 -12.65 9.90 -18.76
N ARG A 77 -11.69 9.04 -18.38
CA ARG A 77 -11.71 7.58 -18.61
C ARG A 77 -12.37 6.76 -17.49
N PHE A 78 -12.63 7.39 -16.34
CA PHE A 78 -13.24 6.75 -15.17
C PHE A 78 -14.74 6.53 -15.39
N GLU A 79 -15.24 5.33 -15.01
CA GLU A 79 -16.59 4.89 -15.37
C GLU A 79 -17.45 4.39 -14.21
N SER A 80 -16.87 3.75 -13.19
CA SER A 80 -17.68 3.06 -12.18
C SER A 80 -17.04 2.91 -10.82
N ILE A 81 -17.89 2.94 -9.80
CA ILE A 81 -17.55 2.59 -8.41
C ILE A 81 -18.37 1.37 -8.00
N GLU A 82 -17.69 0.35 -7.49
CA GLU A 82 -18.33 -0.83 -6.91
C GLU A 82 -18.13 -0.83 -5.39
N ILE A 83 -19.21 -0.99 -4.62
CA ILE A 83 -19.19 -0.86 -3.16
C ILE A 83 -19.59 -2.18 -2.52
N PHE A 84 -18.74 -2.64 -1.60
CA PHE A 84 -18.90 -3.84 -0.80
C PHE A 84 -19.14 -3.43 0.66
N PRO A 85 -19.93 -4.18 1.46
CA PRO A 85 -20.25 -3.77 2.84
C PRO A 85 -19.02 -3.64 3.75
N GLU A 86 -18.12 -4.63 3.68
CA GLU A 86 -16.95 -4.76 4.54
C GLU A 86 -15.68 -4.46 3.77
N ASP A 87 -15.20 -5.44 3.00
CA ASP A 87 -13.98 -5.42 2.19
C ASP A 87 -14.20 -6.19 0.89
N LEU A 88 -13.14 -6.37 0.10
CA LEU A 88 -13.21 -7.08 -1.19
C LEU A 88 -12.96 -8.59 -1.07
N SER A 89 -13.07 -9.19 0.12
CA SER A 89 -12.83 -10.63 0.35
C SER A 89 -13.68 -11.52 -0.53
N LYS A 90 -14.94 -11.16 -0.80
CA LYS A 90 -15.82 -11.92 -1.69
C LYS A 90 -15.45 -11.82 -3.17
N VAL A 91 -14.58 -10.88 -3.52
CA VAL A 91 -14.14 -10.61 -4.89
C VAL A 91 -12.80 -11.26 -5.17
N ASN A 92 -11.86 -11.17 -4.21
CA ASN A 92 -10.48 -11.61 -4.41
C ASN A 92 -9.98 -12.61 -3.36
N GLY A 93 -10.81 -12.97 -2.37
CA GLY A 93 -10.46 -13.88 -1.28
C GLY A 93 -9.52 -13.30 -0.22
N ARG A 94 -9.01 -12.06 -0.41
CA ARG A 94 -7.94 -11.44 0.41
C ARG A 94 -8.45 -10.39 1.41
N GLY A 95 -9.63 -9.82 1.18
CA GLY A 95 -10.21 -8.84 2.10
C GLY A 95 -9.51 -7.47 2.07
N VAL A 96 -8.88 -7.12 0.94
CA VAL A 96 -8.32 -5.76 0.78
C VAL A 96 -9.44 -4.72 0.90
N ALA A 97 -9.10 -3.55 1.45
CA ALA A 97 -10.06 -2.49 1.69
C ALA A 97 -10.58 -1.87 0.38
N GLY A 98 -9.75 -1.75 -0.65
CA GLY A 98 -10.12 -1.24 -1.97
C GLY A 98 -9.18 -1.70 -3.08
N ASP A 99 -9.56 -1.39 -4.33
CA ASP A 99 -8.63 -1.36 -5.46
C ASP A 99 -9.11 -0.42 -6.56
N ALA A 100 -8.15 0.07 -7.34
CA ALA A 100 -8.40 0.87 -8.54
C ALA A 100 -7.77 0.25 -9.78
N ASN A 101 -8.41 0.53 -10.91
CA ASN A 101 -7.77 0.58 -12.22
C ASN A 101 -8.20 1.89 -12.90
N GLY A 102 -7.58 2.26 -14.03
CA GLY A 102 -7.87 3.53 -14.71
C GLY A 102 -9.31 3.78 -15.18
N ARG A 103 -10.26 2.85 -14.94
CA ARG A 103 -11.68 2.95 -15.30
C ARG A 103 -12.63 2.68 -14.12
N ARG A 104 -12.17 2.07 -13.04
CA ARG A 104 -13.03 1.57 -11.96
C ARG A 104 -12.32 1.60 -10.62
N VAL A 105 -13.06 1.94 -9.59
CA VAL A 105 -12.66 1.77 -8.18
C VAL A 105 -13.62 0.77 -7.51
N ARG A 106 -13.08 -0.13 -6.68
CA ARG A 106 -13.83 -0.97 -5.73
C ARG A 106 -13.52 -0.52 -4.31
N LEU A 107 -14.55 -0.41 -3.46
CA LEU A 107 -14.40 0.04 -2.08
C LEU A 107 -15.14 -0.89 -1.12
N GLY A 108 -14.48 -1.26 -0.03
CA GLY A 108 -15.10 -1.73 1.20
C GLY A 108 -15.66 -0.55 1.98
N TRP A 109 -16.97 -0.53 2.19
CA TRP A 109 -17.68 0.60 2.80
C TRP A 109 -17.28 0.82 4.25
N ARG A 110 -17.04 -0.24 5.04
CA ARG A 110 -16.58 -0.10 6.42
C ARG A 110 -15.30 0.74 6.48
N TRP A 111 -14.31 0.38 5.67
CA TRP A 111 -13.02 1.05 5.59
C TRP A 111 -13.12 2.47 5.03
N ALA A 112 -13.87 2.65 3.93
CA ALA A 112 -14.11 3.99 3.38
C ALA A 112 -14.79 4.90 4.40
N LYS A 113 -15.78 4.39 5.14
CA LYS A 113 -16.50 5.17 6.15
C LYS A 113 -15.59 5.51 7.33
N GLU A 114 -14.78 4.58 7.81
CA GLU A 114 -13.83 4.81 8.90
C GLU A 114 -12.81 5.88 8.50
N GLY A 115 -12.13 5.71 7.35
CA GLY A 115 -11.13 6.67 6.86
C GLY A 115 -11.69 8.05 6.51
N MET A 116 -12.91 8.17 5.96
CA MET A 116 -13.50 9.50 5.75
C MET A 116 -13.82 10.24 7.06
N ASN A 117 -14.13 9.48 8.13
CA ASN A 117 -14.60 10.05 9.38
C ASN A 117 -13.45 10.56 10.26
N ASP A 118 -12.29 9.91 10.20
CA ASP A 118 -11.05 10.31 10.85
C ASP A 118 -10.13 10.98 9.83
N GLY A 119 -9.76 12.24 10.05
CA GLY A 119 -8.87 12.94 9.11
C GLY A 119 -7.44 13.09 9.64
N GLU A 120 -7.08 12.41 10.72
CA GLU A 120 -5.78 12.62 11.39
C GLU A 120 -4.93 11.34 11.45
N ASP A 121 -5.52 10.18 11.15
CA ASP A 121 -4.84 8.89 11.16
C ASP A 121 -4.10 8.56 9.84
N GLY A 122 -4.17 9.44 8.84
CA GLY A 122 -3.42 9.31 7.60
C GLY A 122 -3.89 8.14 6.74
N TYR A 123 -5.11 7.65 6.99
CA TYR A 123 -5.73 6.57 6.25
C TYR A 123 -7.05 7.06 5.63
N ASN A 124 -7.04 7.26 4.32
CA ASN A 124 -8.22 7.63 3.57
C ASN A 124 -8.32 6.82 2.28
N LEU A 125 -9.03 5.69 2.40
CA LEU A 125 -9.18 4.75 1.29
C LEU A 125 -9.68 5.42 0.00
N VAL A 126 -10.64 6.34 0.08
CA VAL A 126 -11.19 6.95 -1.14
C VAL A 126 -10.14 7.88 -1.78
N ILE A 127 -9.46 8.72 -1.00
CA ILE A 127 -8.38 9.56 -1.50
C ILE A 127 -7.24 8.71 -2.10
N HIS A 128 -6.87 7.61 -1.43
CA HIS A 128 -5.87 6.66 -1.89
C HIS A 128 -6.20 6.11 -3.29
N GLU A 129 -7.38 5.52 -3.45
CA GLU A 129 -7.78 4.93 -4.73
C GLU A 129 -7.93 6.00 -5.82
N PHE A 130 -8.35 7.21 -5.48
CA PHE A 130 -8.44 8.31 -6.44
C PHE A 130 -7.10 8.95 -6.77
N ALA A 131 -6.07 8.82 -5.93
CA ALA A 131 -4.70 9.12 -6.32
C ALA A 131 -4.23 8.17 -7.44
N HIS A 132 -4.51 6.87 -7.33
CA HIS A 132 -4.27 5.91 -8.42
C HIS A 132 -5.04 6.27 -9.70
N ILE A 133 -6.28 6.74 -9.60
CA ILE A 133 -7.03 7.19 -10.79
C ILE A 133 -6.37 8.41 -11.46
N ILE A 134 -5.83 9.36 -10.68
CA ILE A 134 -5.11 10.52 -11.21
C ILE A 134 -3.81 10.07 -11.89
N ASP A 135 -3.13 9.09 -11.31
CA ASP A 135 -1.92 8.47 -11.86
C ASP A 135 -2.22 7.80 -13.22
N PHE A 136 -3.23 6.92 -13.27
CA PHE A 136 -3.71 6.29 -14.50
C PHE A 136 -4.22 7.25 -15.60
N ALA A 137 -4.48 8.52 -15.26
CA ALA A 137 -4.90 9.53 -16.23
C ALA A 137 -3.74 10.04 -17.10
N SER A 138 -2.48 9.69 -16.75
CA SER A 138 -1.27 9.92 -17.53
C SER A 138 -1.40 9.44 -18.99
N LEU A 139 -0.51 9.93 -19.85
CA LEU A 139 -0.55 9.60 -21.28
C LEU A 139 -0.22 8.13 -21.55
N ASP A 140 0.59 7.50 -20.70
CA ASP A 140 0.95 6.10 -20.84
C ASP A 140 -0.06 5.15 -20.16
N GLY A 141 -0.96 5.69 -19.33
CA GLY A 141 -2.05 4.97 -18.70
C GLY A 141 -1.60 3.97 -17.64
N LYS A 142 -0.42 4.17 -17.07
CA LYS A 142 0.13 3.36 -16.00
C LYS A 142 -0.10 4.01 -14.63
N ALA A 143 0.06 3.21 -13.58
CA ALA A 143 0.22 3.72 -12.23
C ALA A 143 1.69 3.51 -11.83
N ASP A 144 2.47 4.58 -11.90
CA ASP A 144 3.90 4.62 -11.60
C ASP A 144 4.27 5.83 -10.71
N GLY A 145 3.27 6.48 -10.11
CA GLY A 145 3.41 7.66 -9.29
C GLY A 145 3.57 8.97 -10.08
N VAL A 146 3.42 8.93 -11.41
CA VAL A 146 3.63 10.07 -12.32
C VAL A 146 2.30 10.49 -12.98
N PRO A 147 1.54 11.40 -12.35
CA PRO A 147 0.28 11.85 -12.89
C PRO A 147 0.45 12.72 -14.15
N GLN A 148 -0.68 13.05 -14.80
CA GLN A 148 -0.67 13.80 -16.05
C GLN A 148 -0.17 15.27 -15.87
N PHE A 149 0.82 15.68 -16.67
CA PHE A 149 1.29 17.07 -16.78
C PHE A 149 1.08 17.67 -18.17
N ASN A 150 1.14 19.01 -18.27
CA ASN A 150 0.92 19.75 -19.52
C ASN A 150 2.16 19.80 -20.42
N SER A 151 3.34 19.53 -19.88
CA SER A 151 4.59 19.53 -20.63
C SER A 151 5.48 18.33 -20.27
N TYR A 152 6.26 17.88 -21.25
CA TYR A 152 7.24 16.82 -21.07
C TYR A 152 8.30 17.16 -20.02
N SER A 153 8.65 18.45 -19.87
CA SER A 153 9.59 18.89 -18.84
C SER A 153 9.03 18.66 -17.44
N GLU A 154 7.78 19.04 -17.21
CA GLU A 154 7.11 18.82 -15.92
C GLU A 154 6.99 17.33 -15.59
N THR A 155 6.64 16.50 -16.59
CA THR A 155 6.62 15.04 -16.42
C THR A 155 7.99 14.50 -16.01
N ARG A 156 9.08 14.84 -16.71
CA ARG A 156 10.42 14.38 -16.33
C ARG A 156 10.89 14.89 -14.98
N ASP A 157 10.53 16.13 -14.64
CA ASP A 157 10.90 16.70 -13.35
C ASP A 157 10.12 16.02 -12.21
N TRP A 158 8.88 15.59 -12.46
CA TRP A 158 8.11 14.75 -11.54
C TRP A 158 8.66 13.33 -11.43
N GLU A 159 8.96 12.66 -12.54
CA GLU A 159 9.59 11.32 -12.56
C GLU A 159 10.84 11.27 -11.67
N LYS A 160 11.73 12.28 -11.80
CA LYS A 160 12.94 12.38 -10.97
C LYS A 160 12.60 12.61 -9.51
N PHE A 161 11.61 13.46 -9.24
CA PHE A 161 11.15 13.72 -7.89
C PHE A 161 10.65 12.43 -7.21
N VAL A 162 9.80 11.66 -7.89
CA VAL A 162 9.29 10.37 -7.38
C VAL A 162 10.43 9.39 -7.16
N ALA A 163 11.28 9.16 -8.17
CA ALA A 163 12.38 8.21 -8.07
C ALA A 163 13.32 8.52 -6.88
N GLN A 164 13.69 9.80 -6.72
CA GLN A 164 14.59 10.20 -5.64
C GLN A 164 13.94 10.12 -4.26
N ASN A 165 12.72 10.64 -4.12
CA ASN A 165 12.05 10.67 -2.82
C ASN A 165 11.54 9.28 -2.40
N TYR A 166 11.22 8.41 -3.34
CA TYR A 166 10.88 7.01 -3.05
C TYR A 166 12.10 6.24 -2.52
N GLU A 167 13.28 6.40 -3.14
CA GLU A 167 14.51 5.80 -2.61
C GLU A 167 14.84 6.31 -1.20
N ASP A 168 14.73 7.62 -0.97
CA ASP A 168 15.00 8.21 0.35
C ASP A 168 13.95 7.75 1.37
N PHE A 169 12.67 7.67 0.98
CA PHE A 169 11.61 7.10 1.80
C PHE A 169 11.92 5.66 2.23
N GLN A 170 12.33 4.80 1.29
CA GLN A 170 12.72 3.43 1.59
C GLN A 170 13.91 3.33 2.57
N ARG A 171 14.86 4.29 2.53
CA ARG A 171 16.01 4.33 3.44
C ARG A 171 15.64 4.77 4.86
N GLU A 172 14.59 5.55 5.01
CA GLU A 172 14.15 6.12 6.29
C GLU A 172 13.09 5.28 7.01
N LEU A 173 12.58 4.21 6.39
CA LEU A 173 11.66 3.24 7.00
C LEU A 173 12.13 2.77 8.39
N GLY A 174 11.25 2.89 9.37
CA GLY A 174 11.51 2.52 10.77
C GLY A 174 12.35 3.53 11.55
N ARG A 175 12.60 4.74 11.02
CA ARG A 175 13.24 5.85 11.75
C ARG A 175 12.36 7.10 11.68
N ASN A 176 11.69 7.45 12.78
CA ASN A 176 10.91 8.71 12.92
C ASN A 176 9.95 9.03 11.75
N ASN A 177 9.38 8.01 11.10
CA ASN A 177 8.40 8.16 10.03
C ASN A 177 7.00 7.87 10.57
N GLU A 178 6.33 8.89 11.12
CA GLU A 178 5.00 8.76 11.71
C GLU A 178 3.90 9.37 10.83
N SER A 179 4.27 10.26 9.90
CA SER A 179 3.32 10.93 9.00
C SER A 179 2.93 10.13 7.79
N PHE A 180 3.81 9.26 7.31
CA PHE A 180 3.75 8.64 5.98
C PHE A 180 3.67 7.13 6.16
N ASP A 181 2.56 6.51 5.76
CA ASP A 181 2.38 5.06 5.91
C ASP A 181 3.52 4.30 5.20
N ASP A 182 4.17 3.39 5.94
CA ASP A 182 5.24 2.53 5.44
C ASP A 182 4.77 1.67 4.25
N TYR A 183 3.45 1.48 4.05
CA TYR A 183 2.87 0.86 2.85
C TYR A 183 3.32 1.55 1.56
N GLY A 184 3.56 2.87 1.60
CA GLY A 184 4.08 3.65 0.48
C GLY A 184 5.45 3.18 -0.03
N SER A 185 6.17 2.33 0.71
CA SER A 185 7.46 1.79 0.28
C SER A 185 7.33 0.59 -0.67
N SER A 186 6.10 0.18 -0.97
CA SER A 186 5.81 -0.99 -1.81
C SER A 186 6.18 -0.78 -3.28
N ASN A 187 5.85 0.39 -3.84
CA ASN A 187 6.21 0.86 -5.19
C ASN A 187 5.90 2.36 -5.29
N GLU A 188 6.30 2.98 -6.39
CA GLU A 188 6.18 4.41 -6.66
C GLU A 188 4.72 4.91 -6.73
N ALA A 189 3.78 4.08 -7.21
CA ALA A 189 2.36 4.42 -7.23
C ALA A 189 1.77 4.46 -5.82
N GLU A 190 2.11 3.47 -4.98
CA GLU A 190 1.70 3.43 -3.57
C GLU A 190 2.35 4.55 -2.76
N PHE A 191 3.61 4.90 -3.08
CA PHE A 191 4.28 6.06 -2.53
C PHE A 191 3.47 7.34 -2.80
N PHE A 192 3.06 7.56 -4.06
CA PHE A 192 2.25 8.72 -4.43
C PHE A 192 0.87 8.72 -3.75
N ALA A 193 0.20 7.57 -3.67
CA ALA A 193 -1.11 7.46 -3.02
C ALA A 193 -1.02 7.72 -1.51
N CYS A 194 -0.07 7.08 -0.81
CA CYS A 194 0.14 7.28 0.64
C CYS A 194 0.62 8.70 0.97
N ALA A 195 1.46 9.30 0.12
CA ALA A 195 1.85 10.69 0.26
C ALA A 195 0.65 11.64 0.09
N THR A 196 -0.29 11.29 -0.79
CA THR A 196 -1.53 12.06 -1.00
C THR A 196 -2.44 12.01 0.23
N GLU A 197 -2.64 10.83 0.82
CA GLU A 197 -3.37 10.70 2.10
C GLU A 197 -2.73 11.56 3.19
N SER A 198 -1.42 11.39 3.38
CA SER A 198 -0.63 12.12 4.38
C SER A 198 -0.67 13.64 4.17
N PHE A 199 -0.68 14.08 2.91
CA PHE A 199 -0.80 15.49 2.54
C PHE A 199 -2.12 16.10 3.01
N TYR A 200 -3.25 15.43 2.73
CA TYR A 200 -4.57 15.94 3.11
C TYR A 200 -4.87 15.79 4.60
N GLU A 201 -4.49 14.68 5.21
CA GLU A 201 -4.89 14.35 6.57
C GLU A 201 -3.88 14.83 7.61
N ARG A 202 -2.60 14.56 7.36
CA ARG A 202 -1.49 14.75 8.31
C ARG A 202 -0.55 15.90 7.95
N GLY A 203 -1.02 16.90 7.20
CA GLY A 203 -0.19 17.97 6.62
C GLY A 203 0.84 18.60 7.57
N ALA A 204 0.51 18.81 8.86
CA ALA A 204 1.45 19.33 9.86
C ALA A 204 2.65 18.41 10.13
N LYS A 205 2.38 17.14 10.42
CA LYS A 205 3.41 16.13 10.70
C LYS A 205 4.14 15.75 9.42
N PHE A 206 3.42 15.65 8.31
CA PHE A 206 3.99 15.34 7.00
C PHE A 206 4.93 16.43 6.49
N ASN A 207 4.59 17.72 6.66
CA ASN A 207 5.50 18.81 6.34
C ASN A 207 6.70 18.89 7.31
N GLN A 208 6.57 18.39 8.54
CA GLN A 208 7.68 18.34 9.49
C GLN A 208 8.72 17.29 9.11
N GLU A 209 8.26 16.10 8.70
CA GLU A 209 9.12 14.95 8.37
C GLU A 209 9.59 15.01 6.92
N TRP A 210 8.70 15.38 5.99
CA TRP A 210 8.92 15.36 4.54
C TRP A 210 8.58 16.71 3.88
N PRO A 211 9.25 17.82 4.27
CA PRO A 211 8.92 19.17 3.79
C PRO A 211 9.02 19.33 2.27
N GLU A 212 9.99 18.65 1.63
CA GLU A 212 10.17 18.72 0.18
C GLU A 212 9.02 18.03 -0.57
N ILE A 213 8.57 16.86 -0.09
CA ILE A 213 7.43 16.13 -0.64
C ILE A 213 6.14 16.93 -0.43
N TYR A 214 5.94 17.47 0.78
CA TYR A 214 4.79 18.31 1.08
C TYR A 214 4.71 19.53 0.15
N ALA A 215 5.82 20.25 -0.01
CA ALA A 215 5.87 21.43 -0.87
C ALA A 215 5.53 21.09 -2.33
N ARG A 216 6.00 19.93 -2.81
CA ARG A 216 5.72 19.46 -4.17
C ARG A 216 4.26 19.07 -4.38
N LEU A 217 3.65 18.37 -3.41
CA LEU A 217 2.23 18.03 -3.45
C LEU A 217 1.33 19.27 -3.31
N LYS A 218 1.74 20.27 -2.52
CA LYS A 218 1.08 21.58 -2.47
C LYS A 218 1.07 22.28 -3.81
N GLU A 219 2.19 22.30 -4.52
CA GLU A 219 2.27 22.86 -5.87
C GLU A 219 1.38 22.09 -6.85
N PHE A 220 1.44 20.75 -6.78
CA PHE A 220 0.64 19.87 -7.63
C PHE A 220 -0.86 20.07 -7.42
N TYR A 221 -1.36 19.83 -6.21
CA TYR A 221 -2.79 19.90 -5.89
C TYR A 221 -3.34 21.33 -5.85
N GLY A 222 -2.50 22.35 -5.72
CA GLY A 222 -2.92 23.76 -5.68
C GLY A 222 -3.67 24.16 -4.40
N VAL A 223 -3.57 23.36 -3.34
CA VAL A 223 -4.18 23.58 -2.02
C VAL A 223 -3.12 23.44 -0.92
N ASP A 224 -3.42 23.95 0.27
CA ASP A 224 -2.51 23.85 1.43
C ASP A 224 -3.29 23.37 2.67
N PRO A 225 -3.35 22.04 2.91
CA PRO A 225 -4.04 21.47 4.07
C PRO A 225 -3.54 21.95 5.43
N LEU A 226 -2.30 22.48 5.54
CA LEU A 226 -1.83 23.16 6.74
C LEU A 226 -2.66 24.39 7.14
N LEU A 227 -3.33 25.03 6.17
CA LEU A 227 -4.19 26.19 6.40
C LEU A 227 -5.64 25.79 6.73
N TRP A 228 -5.95 24.50 6.69
CA TRP A 228 -7.26 23.98 7.01
C TRP A 228 -7.42 23.92 8.53
N LYS A 229 -8.66 24.05 9.00
CA LYS A 229 -8.96 24.06 10.43
C LYS A 229 -8.79 22.65 11.00
N THR A 230 -8.66 22.56 12.32
CA THR A 230 -8.80 21.29 13.04
C THR A 230 -10.25 20.80 12.92
N ASP A 231 -10.45 19.48 12.86
CA ASP A 231 -11.79 18.94 12.89
C ASP A 231 -12.46 19.25 14.24
N PRO A 232 -13.68 19.82 14.28
CA PRO A 232 -14.39 20.05 15.53
C PRO A 232 -14.83 18.75 16.25
N ARG A 233 -14.74 17.57 15.62
CA ARG A 233 -15.11 16.29 16.23
C ARG A 233 -13.90 15.56 16.81
N PRO A 234 -14.02 14.89 17.97
CA PRO A 234 -12.96 14.07 18.54
C PRO A 234 -12.73 12.80 17.71
N ALA A 235 -11.47 12.36 17.59
CA ALA A 235 -11.09 11.09 16.96
C ALA A 235 -11.80 9.90 17.64
N GLN A 236 -12.33 8.95 16.86
CA GLN A 236 -13.08 7.79 17.39
C GLN A 236 -12.19 6.54 17.48
N THR A 237 -12.17 5.88 18.64
CA THR A 237 -11.44 4.63 18.90
C THR A 237 -12.31 3.39 18.61
N ALA A 238 -11.85 2.42 17.80
CA ALA A 238 -12.58 1.21 17.40
C ALA A 238 -12.41 -0.02 18.34
N VAL A 239 -13.38 -0.96 18.31
CA VAL A 239 -13.57 -2.12 19.23
C VAL A 239 -13.43 -3.46 18.47
N GLU A 240 -12.73 -4.46 19.04
CA GLU A 240 -12.36 -5.75 18.41
C GLU A 240 -13.35 -6.92 18.61
N GLY A 241 -13.40 -7.87 17.64
CA GLY A 241 -14.04 -9.19 17.76
C GLY A 241 -13.38 -10.26 16.84
N PRO A 242 -13.36 -11.57 17.19
CA PRO A 242 -12.43 -12.56 16.62
C PRO A 242 -13.07 -13.56 15.62
N VAL A 243 -12.29 -14.09 14.66
CA VAL A 243 -12.65 -15.26 13.81
C VAL A 243 -11.45 -16.18 13.52
N THR A 244 -11.68 -17.49 13.67
CA THR A 244 -10.77 -18.65 13.47
C THR A 244 -10.88 -19.26 12.06
N LYS A 245 -9.79 -19.85 11.52
CA LYS A 245 -9.68 -20.50 10.19
C LYS A 245 -9.57 -22.03 10.27
N GLU A 246 -10.18 -22.75 9.31
CA GLU A 246 -9.90 -24.16 8.93
C GLU A 246 -9.81 -24.29 7.39
N GLU A 247 -8.96 -25.21 6.90
CA GLU A 247 -8.60 -25.45 5.48
C GLU A 247 -9.29 -26.71 4.89
N SER A 248 -9.49 -26.75 3.55
CA SER A 248 -9.69 -28.02 2.81
C SER A 248 -9.23 -27.96 1.35
N GLU A 249 -8.59 -29.04 0.88
CA GLU A 249 -7.99 -29.27 -0.45
C GLU A 249 -8.98 -29.68 -1.58
N ALA A 250 -8.54 -29.62 -2.85
CA ALA A 250 -9.21 -30.18 -4.03
C ALA A 250 -8.20 -30.88 -5.01
N PRO A 251 -8.67 -31.81 -5.89
CA PRO A 251 -7.85 -32.83 -6.59
C PRO A 251 -7.44 -32.48 -8.05
N PRO A 252 -6.66 -33.33 -8.76
CA PRO A 252 -5.67 -32.88 -9.76
C PRO A 252 -6.08 -33.02 -11.23
N VAL A 253 -5.35 -32.31 -12.10
CA VAL A 253 -5.24 -32.53 -13.56
C VAL A 253 -3.74 -32.59 -13.93
N ILE A 254 -3.40 -33.40 -14.93
CA ILE A 254 -2.03 -33.83 -15.30
C ILE A 254 -1.40 -32.89 -16.35
N GLU A 255 -0.14 -32.48 -16.14
CA GLU A 255 0.70 -31.66 -17.06
C GLU A 255 2.12 -32.27 -17.27
N GLU A 256 2.74 -31.96 -18.41
CA GLU A 256 4.17 -32.19 -18.71
C GLU A 256 5.08 -31.28 -17.83
N PRO A 257 6.40 -31.58 -17.66
CA PRO A 257 7.09 -31.32 -16.40
C PRO A 257 7.44 -29.85 -16.22
N LYS A 258 6.67 -29.20 -15.34
CA LYS A 258 7.05 -28.00 -14.59
C LYS A 258 8.43 -28.23 -13.92
N PRO A 259 9.36 -27.27 -13.94
CA PRO A 259 10.49 -27.33 -13.00
C PRO A 259 9.89 -27.48 -11.60
N GLU A 260 10.35 -28.46 -10.83
CA GLU A 260 9.80 -28.71 -9.49
C GLU A 260 9.70 -27.38 -8.74
N PRO A 261 8.59 -27.07 -8.04
CA PRO A 261 8.53 -25.88 -7.21
C PRO A 261 9.66 -26.00 -6.19
N GLU A 262 10.78 -25.32 -6.46
CA GLU A 262 11.96 -25.42 -5.63
C GLU A 262 11.56 -25.04 -4.21
N LYS A 263 11.86 -25.94 -3.27
CA LYS A 263 11.86 -25.59 -1.85
C LYS A 263 12.73 -24.36 -1.70
N GLU A 264 12.23 -23.34 -1.00
CA GLU A 264 12.96 -22.08 -0.86
C GLU A 264 14.42 -22.35 -0.51
N PRO A 265 15.37 -21.70 -1.21
CA PRO A 265 16.77 -21.86 -0.88
C PRO A 265 16.96 -21.52 0.59
N LYS A 266 17.47 -22.50 1.35
CA LYS A 266 17.81 -22.28 2.75
C LYS A 266 19.07 -21.44 2.84
N PRO A 267 19.30 -20.72 3.96
CA PRO A 267 20.58 -20.11 4.24
C PRO A 267 21.74 -21.09 4.01
N GLU A 268 22.84 -20.60 3.42
CA GLU A 268 24.02 -21.43 3.13
C GLU A 268 24.71 -21.91 4.41
N GLU A 269 24.66 -21.07 5.43
CA GLU A 269 25.15 -21.41 6.77
C GLU A 269 24.02 -22.07 7.59
N PRO A 270 24.29 -23.20 8.26
CA PRO A 270 23.30 -23.86 9.08
C PRO A 270 22.85 -22.96 10.23
N LEU A 271 21.52 -22.91 10.45
CA LEU A 271 20.93 -22.22 11.58
C LEU A 271 21.45 -22.83 12.89
N GLN A 272 22.19 -22.04 13.67
CA GLN A 272 22.61 -22.43 15.01
C GLN A 272 21.44 -22.25 15.98
N GLU A 273 21.28 -23.18 16.93
CA GLU A 273 20.26 -23.09 17.98
C GLU A 273 20.50 -21.83 18.84
N SER A 274 19.43 -21.09 19.10
CA SER A 274 19.46 -19.94 20.01
C SER A 274 19.22 -20.42 21.45
N GLU A 275 20.09 -19.99 22.37
CA GLU A 275 20.02 -20.39 23.79
C GLU A 275 19.47 -19.27 24.69
N LEU A 276 19.36 -18.05 24.18
CA LEU A 276 19.06 -16.85 24.97
C LEU A 276 17.98 -16.01 24.28
N LEU A 277 16.89 -15.74 25.01
CA LEU A 277 15.73 -14.99 24.55
C LEU A 277 15.54 -13.70 25.39
N SER A 278 15.54 -12.55 24.72
CA SER A 278 15.16 -11.26 25.31
C SER A 278 13.79 -10.85 24.77
N VAL A 279 12.78 -10.82 25.64
CA VAL A 279 11.43 -10.35 25.32
C VAL A 279 11.23 -8.97 25.96
N LYS A 280 11.00 -7.95 25.13
CA LYS A 280 10.70 -6.58 25.57
C LYS A 280 9.35 -6.15 25.01
N VAL A 281 8.29 -6.78 25.51
CA VAL A 281 6.89 -6.49 25.13
C VAL A 281 6.15 -5.93 26.32
N ASN A 282 5.51 -4.77 26.14
CA ASN A 282 4.76 -4.11 27.20
C ASN A 282 3.37 -4.74 27.39
N ALA A 283 2.63 -4.30 28.41
CA ALA A 283 1.28 -4.81 28.70
C ALA A 283 0.25 -4.55 27.57
N GLY A 284 0.51 -3.60 26.68
CA GLY A 284 -0.29 -3.33 25.49
C GLY A 284 0.10 -4.16 24.27
N GLY A 285 0.98 -5.17 24.43
CA GLY A 285 1.36 -6.06 23.34
C GLY A 285 2.29 -5.43 22.29
N LEU A 286 2.88 -4.26 22.59
CA LEU A 286 3.86 -3.59 21.75
C LEU A 286 5.27 -3.86 22.26
N GLY A 287 6.16 -4.27 21.36
CA GLY A 287 7.57 -4.46 21.68
C GLY A 287 8.33 -5.26 20.65
N ASN A 288 9.37 -5.94 21.11
CA ASN A 288 10.17 -6.81 20.26
C ASN A 288 10.70 -8.02 21.03
N VAL A 289 11.12 -9.00 20.25
CA VAL A 289 11.79 -10.19 20.74
C VAL A 289 13.14 -10.31 20.03
N THR A 290 14.16 -10.68 20.78
CA THR A 290 15.51 -10.89 20.28
C THR A 290 16.04 -12.22 20.77
N GLU A 291 16.51 -13.05 19.86
CA GLU A 291 17.29 -14.25 20.13
C GLU A 291 18.78 -13.96 19.92
N TYR A 292 19.64 -14.63 20.68
CA TYR A 292 21.08 -14.49 20.59
C TYR A 292 21.76 -15.84 20.33
N HIS A 293 22.85 -15.78 19.56
CA HIS A 293 23.81 -16.86 19.39
C HIS A 293 24.55 -17.13 20.71
N PRO A 294 25.14 -18.32 20.92
CA PRO A 294 25.94 -18.63 22.11
C PRO A 294 27.10 -17.66 22.37
N ASN A 295 27.59 -16.99 21.32
CA ASN A 295 28.64 -15.96 21.43
C ASN A 295 28.13 -14.58 21.87
N GLY A 296 26.83 -14.45 22.16
CA GLY A 296 26.18 -13.21 22.61
C GLY A 296 25.81 -12.23 21.51
N LYS A 297 26.11 -12.52 20.24
CA LYS A 297 25.62 -11.71 19.10
C LYS A 297 24.16 -12.06 18.81
N ARG A 298 23.44 -11.11 18.21
CA ARG A 298 22.04 -11.30 17.82
C ARG A 298 21.93 -12.42 16.77
N ALA A 299 20.93 -13.29 16.92
CA ALA A 299 20.63 -14.37 15.98
C ALA A 299 19.34 -14.09 15.21
N PHE A 300 18.29 -13.66 15.91
CA PHE A 300 16.99 -13.39 15.30
C PHE A 300 16.30 -12.25 16.03
N PHE A 301 15.55 -11.42 15.31
CA PHE A 301 14.81 -10.29 15.84
C PHE A 301 13.52 -10.12 15.08
N TRP A 302 12.44 -9.82 15.80
CA TRP A 302 11.17 -9.44 15.21
C TRP A 302 10.41 -8.52 16.16
N GLU A 303 9.50 -7.77 15.57
CA GLU A 303 8.63 -6.84 16.28
C GLU A 303 7.26 -7.46 16.55
N VAL A 304 6.63 -6.97 17.61
CA VAL A 304 5.34 -7.46 18.10
C VAL A 304 4.42 -6.27 18.32
N ARG A 305 3.21 -6.35 17.78
CA ARG A 305 2.11 -5.41 18.03
C ARG A 305 0.83 -6.21 18.30
N ASN A 306 0.06 -5.82 19.31
CA ASN A 306 -1.13 -6.56 19.75
C ASN A 306 -0.86 -8.06 19.96
N PHE A 307 0.34 -8.40 20.45
CA PHE A 307 0.81 -9.77 20.66
C PHE A 307 0.98 -10.64 19.40
N LEU A 308 0.92 -10.04 18.21
CA LEU A 308 1.22 -10.68 16.93
C LEU A 308 2.54 -10.15 16.38
N ASN A 309 3.24 -10.97 15.58
CA ASN A 309 4.41 -10.48 14.84
C ASN A 309 3.95 -9.41 13.84
N GLU A 310 4.53 -8.23 13.93
CA GLU A 310 4.12 -7.07 13.16
C GLU A 310 5.36 -6.22 12.88
N GLY A 311 5.65 -5.96 11.61
CA GLY A 311 6.85 -5.22 11.20
C GLY A 311 8.01 -6.11 10.79
N PRO A 312 9.22 -5.55 10.69
CA PRO A 312 10.37 -6.23 10.12
C PRO A 312 10.90 -7.31 11.06
N TRP A 313 11.38 -8.40 10.46
CA TRP A 313 12.20 -9.40 11.12
C TRP A 313 13.52 -9.57 10.39
N ARG A 314 14.55 -9.93 11.15
CA ARG A 314 15.91 -10.09 10.62
C ARG A 314 16.61 -11.24 11.31
N ARG A 315 17.43 -11.96 10.56
CA ARG A 315 18.28 -13.05 11.03
C ARG A 315 19.74 -12.76 10.69
N TRP A 316 20.62 -13.06 11.64
CA TRP A 316 22.06 -12.87 11.51
C TRP A 316 22.81 -14.20 11.67
N ASN A 317 23.95 -14.33 11.01
CA ASN A 317 24.90 -15.42 11.30
C ASN A 317 25.68 -15.17 12.60
N ALA A 318 26.52 -16.14 13.00
CA ALA A 318 27.34 -16.05 14.21
C ALA A 318 28.40 -14.93 14.14
N GLN A 319 28.72 -14.44 12.95
CA GLN A 319 29.64 -13.34 12.69
C GLN A 319 28.96 -11.97 12.89
N GLY A 320 27.62 -11.93 12.84
CA GLY A 320 26.81 -10.73 13.02
C GLY A 320 26.38 -10.07 11.71
N ASP A 321 26.50 -10.78 10.58
CA ASP A 321 26.05 -10.34 9.26
C ASP A 321 24.60 -10.80 9.04
N ILE A 322 23.77 -9.95 8.42
CA ILE A 322 22.39 -10.29 8.07
C ILE A 322 22.40 -11.31 6.94
N ILE A 323 21.69 -12.41 7.12
CA ILE A 323 21.58 -13.48 6.12
C ILE A 323 20.17 -13.61 5.55
N GLU A 324 19.17 -13.14 6.29
CA GLU A 324 17.76 -13.27 5.93
C GLU A 324 16.99 -12.12 6.58
N GLU A 325 16.12 -11.48 5.83
CA GLU A 325 15.24 -10.43 6.33
C GLU A 325 13.88 -10.50 5.64
N GLY A 326 12.85 -10.08 6.37
CA GLY A 326 11.52 -10.01 5.82
C GLY A 326 10.58 -9.23 6.72
N TRP A 327 9.29 -9.34 6.42
CA TRP A 327 8.25 -8.62 7.13
C TRP A 327 7.16 -9.55 7.62
N TYR A 328 6.58 -9.18 8.77
CA TYR A 328 5.36 -9.76 9.31
C TYR A 328 4.23 -8.72 9.32
N ARG A 329 3.01 -9.16 9.03
CA ARG A 329 1.76 -8.42 9.25
C ARG A 329 0.75 -9.37 9.86
N ALA A 330 0.13 -8.97 10.96
CA ALA A 330 -0.84 -9.76 11.70
C ALA A 330 -0.36 -11.21 11.98
N GLY A 331 0.93 -11.40 12.26
CA GLY A 331 1.53 -12.70 12.56
C GLY A 331 2.00 -13.53 11.35
N GLY A 332 1.69 -13.12 10.11
CA GLY A 332 2.08 -13.82 8.89
C GLY A 332 3.15 -13.08 8.08
N ARG A 333 3.98 -13.80 7.30
CA ARG A 333 4.95 -13.19 6.37
C ARG A 333 4.18 -12.36 5.35
N ASP A 334 4.46 -11.07 5.30
CA ASP A 334 3.78 -10.14 4.40
C ASP A 334 4.68 -8.94 4.18
N GLY A 335 5.04 -8.66 2.94
CA GLY A 335 6.03 -7.66 2.56
C GLY A 335 7.28 -8.27 1.93
N ILE A 336 8.30 -7.43 1.76
CA ILE A 336 9.54 -7.82 1.08
C ILE A 336 10.25 -8.91 1.89
N TYR A 337 10.84 -9.85 1.17
CA TYR A 337 11.73 -10.87 1.68
C TYR A 337 13.04 -10.84 0.92
N LYS A 338 14.15 -10.97 1.64
CA LYS A 338 15.49 -11.03 1.07
C LYS A 338 16.34 -12.06 1.81
N LEU A 339 17.00 -12.91 1.03
CA LEU A 339 18.00 -13.87 1.47
C LEU A 339 19.34 -13.51 0.81
N ARG A 340 20.44 -13.64 1.56
CA ARG A 340 21.79 -13.31 1.09
C ARG A 340 22.68 -14.54 1.00
N HIS A 341 23.68 -14.48 0.12
CA HIS A 341 24.82 -15.39 0.10
C HIS A 341 25.77 -15.09 1.26
N ALA A 342 26.69 -16.02 1.57
CA ALA A 342 27.70 -15.82 2.60
C ALA A 342 28.63 -14.61 2.36
N ASN A 343 28.73 -14.13 1.11
CA ASN A 343 29.47 -12.91 0.77
C ASN A 343 28.66 -11.61 0.92
N GLY A 344 27.39 -11.68 1.31
CA GLY A 344 26.49 -10.54 1.53
C GLY A 344 25.64 -10.13 0.32
N GLU A 345 25.93 -10.65 -0.87
CA GLU A 345 25.15 -10.39 -2.08
C GLU A 345 23.75 -11.02 -1.98
N THR A 346 22.76 -10.39 -2.64
CA THR A 346 21.40 -10.92 -2.68
C THR A 346 21.41 -12.28 -3.38
N ARG A 347 20.83 -13.29 -2.75
CA ARG A 347 20.65 -14.64 -3.31
C ARG A 347 19.24 -14.83 -3.84
N LEU A 348 18.26 -14.36 -3.08
CA LEU A 348 16.85 -14.44 -3.43
C LEU A 348 16.15 -13.21 -2.87
N GLU A 349 15.32 -12.58 -3.68
CA GLU A 349 14.42 -11.54 -3.22
C GLU A 349 13.05 -11.68 -3.88
N GLY A 350 12.05 -11.17 -3.19
CA GLY A 350 10.68 -11.17 -3.66
C GLY A 350 9.76 -10.65 -2.58
N LYS A 351 8.46 -10.86 -2.77
CA LYS A 351 7.46 -10.42 -1.82
C LYS A 351 6.61 -11.59 -1.36
N TYR A 352 6.34 -11.58 -0.06
CA TYR A 352 5.27 -12.35 0.52
C TYR A 352 4.00 -11.52 0.61
N ARG A 353 2.86 -12.15 0.38
CA ARG A 353 1.55 -11.66 0.77
C ARG A 353 0.79 -12.81 1.41
N ASP A 354 0.27 -12.61 2.62
CA ASP A 354 -0.46 -13.64 3.36
C ASP A 354 0.28 -14.99 3.50
N ASN A 355 1.58 -14.95 3.84
CA ASN A 355 2.49 -16.11 3.90
C ASN A 355 2.77 -16.82 2.57
N ARG A 356 2.34 -16.27 1.43
CA ARG A 356 2.57 -16.86 0.10
C ARG A 356 3.45 -15.96 -0.75
N ARG A 357 4.26 -16.56 -1.62
CA ARG A 357 5.01 -15.81 -2.63
C ARG A 357 4.03 -15.05 -3.53
N ASP A 358 4.29 -13.78 -3.77
CA ASP A 358 3.44 -12.92 -4.59
C ASP A 358 4.32 -11.95 -5.38
N GLY A 359 3.97 -11.72 -6.64
CA GLY A 359 4.74 -10.88 -7.55
C GLY A 359 6.01 -11.55 -8.06
N LEU A 360 6.96 -10.71 -8.47
CA LEU A 360 8.24 -11.14 -9.02
C LEU A 360 9.18 -11.62 -7.90
N TRP A 361 9.80 -12.76 -8.15
CA TRP A 361 10.82 -13.38 -7.32
C TRP A 361 12.06 -13.58 -8.17
N GLN A 362 13.18 -13.03 -7.71
CA GLN A 362 14.44 -13.02 -8.45
C GLN A 362 15.51 -13.76 -7.65
N GLN A 363 16.19 -14.67 -8.31
CA GLN A 363 17.29 -15.45 -7.75
C GLN A 363 18.58 -15.15 -8.49
N PHE A 364 19.65 -14.95 -7.72
CA PHE A 364 20.95 -14.56 -8.22
C PHE A 364 22.01 -15.57 -7.80
N ASP A 365 23.14 -15.57 -8.51
CA ASP A 365 24.34 -16.28 -8.09
C ASP A 365 25.19 -15.46 -7.11
N ALA A 366 26.23 -16.08 -6.55
CA ALA A 366 27.15 -15.42 -5.63
C ALA A 366 27.96 -14.28 -6.27
N ALA A 367 27.97 -14.14 -7.60
CA ALA A 367 28.58 -13.02 -8.31
C ALA A 367 27.57 -11.88 -8.58
N GLY A 368 26.30 -12.04 -8.19
CA GLY A 368 25.22 -11.08 -8.38
C GLY A 368 24.51 -11.17 -9.73
N ASN A 369 24.81 -12.19 -10.55
CA ASN A 369 24.13 -12.37 -11.83
C ASN A 369 22.76 -13.01 -11.62
N LEU A 370 21.74 -12.48 -12.29
CA LEU A 370 20.38 -13.03 -12.27
C LEU A 370 20.37 -14.42 -12.93
N GLN A 371 19.94 -15.44 -12.19
CA GLN A 371 19.82 -16.81 -12.66
C GLN A 371 18.39 -17.20 -12.99
N GLN A 372 17.42 -16.65 -12.24
CA GLN A 372 16.03 -17.05 -12.39
C GLN A 372 15.07 -15.95 -11.95
N GLU A 373 13.98 -15.82 -12.70
CA GLU A 373 12.83 -15.00 -12.38
C GLU A 373 11.61 -15.90 -12.33
N THR A 374 10.82 -15.73 -11.30
CA THR A 374 9.57 -16.45 -11.10
C THR A 374 8.51 -15.43 -10.73
N HIS A 375 7.34 -15.53 -11.35
CA HIS A 375 6.21 -14.67 -11.05
C HIS A 375 5.14 -15.51 -10.37
N TYR A 376 4.76 -15.09 -9.17
CA TYR A 376 3.74 -15.75 -8.37
C TYR A 376 2.50 -14.87 -8.22
N VAL A 377 1.33 -15.49 -8.19
CA VAL A 377 0.08 -14.83 -7.81
C VAL A 377 -0.55 -15.64 -6.69
N ALA A 378 -0.66 -15.07 -5.48
CA ALA A 378 -1.18 -15.78 -4.31
C ALA A 378 -0.52 -17.14 -4.02
N GLY A 379 0.78 -17.28 -4.31
CA GLY A 379 1.55 -18.53 -4.14
C GLY A 379 1.61 -19.42 -5.38
N ASP A 380 0.77 -19.17 -6.38
CA ASP A 380 0.76 -19.95 -7.62
C ASP A 380 1.79 -19.40 -8.61
N LEU A 381 2.72 -20.26 -9.06
CA LEU A 381 3.69 -19.91 -10.08
C LEU A 381 2.98 -19.76 -11.43
N VAL A 382 2.95 -18.54 -11.98
CA VAL A 382 2.27 -18.22 -13.26
C VAL A 382 3.24 -18.02 -14.42
N ARG A 383 4.48 -17.63 -14.16
CA ARG A 383 5.53 -17.46 -15.18
C ARG A 383 6.88 -17.70 -14.56
N TRP A 384 7.81 -18.20 -15.35
CA TRP A 384 9.20 -18.31 -14.94
C TRP A 384 10.14 -18.21 -16.12
N GLU A 385 11.32 -17.68 -15.87
CA GLU A 385 12.45 -17.61 -16.80
C GLU A 385 13.72 -18.01 -16.07
N VAL A 386 14.56 -18.81 -16.74
CA VAL A 386 15.88 -19.21 -16.25
C VAL A 386 16.91 -18.82 -17.29
N TRP A 387 18.04 -18.29 -16.84
CA TRP A 387 19.19 -17.93 -17.67
C TRP A 387 20.33 -18.92 -17.48
N GLU A 388 20.86 -19.47 -18.59
CA GLU A 388 22.00 -20.40 -18.57
C GLU A 388 23.36 -19.68 -18.71
N SER A 389 23.35 -18.39 -19.05
CA SER A 389 24.54 -17.59 -19.27
C SER A 389 24.43 -16.23 -18.58
N ALA A 390 25.55 -15.77 -18.00
CA ALA A 390 25.62 -14.50 -17.27
C ALA A 390 25.36 -13.25 -18.14
N ASP A 391 25.40 -13.40 -19.47
CA ASP A 391 25.07 -12.34 -20.43
C ASP A 391 23.58 -12.28 -20.80
N LEU A 392 22.74 -13.09 -20.13
CA LEU A 392 21.29 -13.21 -20.33
C LEU A 392 20.88 -13.62 -21.75
N SER A 393 21.81 -14.11 -22.58
CA SER A 393 21.58 -14.41 -24.00
C SER A 393 20.88 -15.75 -24.23
N HIS A 394 21.03 -16.70 -23.31
CA HIS A 394 20.40 -18.03 -23.37
C HIS A 394 19.38 -18.18 -22.24
N LYS A 395 18.09 -18.20 -22.59
CA LYS A 395 16.99 -18.37 -21.63
C LYS A 395 15.91 -19.33 -22.12
N TYR A 396 15.25 -19.99 -21.17
CA TYR A 396 14.04 -20.77 -21.41
C TYR A 396 13.02 -20.46 -20.31
N GLY A 397 11.73 -20.62 -20.61
CA GLY A 397 10.65 -20.25 -19.70
C GLY A 397 9.28 -20.67 -20.21
N ALA A 398 8.32 -20.80 -19.30
CA ALA A 398 6.92 -21.06 -19.61
C ALA A 398 6.10 -19.76 -19.56
N TRP A 399 5.21 -19.63 -20.54
CA TRP A 399 4.33 -18.48 -20.72
C TRP A 399 2.91 -19.04 -20.83
N ASP A 400 2.07 -18.77 -19.83
CA ASP A 400 0.62 -19.01 -19.93
C ASP A 400 -0.11 -17.79 -20.49
#